data_AF-A0A7C9E617-F1
#
_entry.id   AF-A0A7C9E617-F1
#
_cell.length_a   1.000
_cell.length_b   1.000
_cell.length_c   1.000
_cell.angle_alpha   90.00
_cell.angle_beta   90.00
_cell.angle_gamma   90.00
#
_symmetry.space_group_name_H-M   'P 1'
#
loop_
_entity.id
_entity.type
_entity.pdbx_description
1 polymer ?
#
loop_
_entity_poly.entity_id
_entity_poly.type
_entity_poly.pdbx_seq_one_letter_code
_entity_poly.pdbx_strand_id
1 'polypeptide(L)'
;LFDHKVKYLSECAEVFHRCLSSLRTLAVVDCNNLRSGSGVLEYLTVLESLRLSGLPELCFDETREQEEEEDLVTSTPWKCLGQCLHSLELRCLDKVVCLPRGMRHLTALQSLVIALEELREIP
;
A
#
# COMPACT_ATOMS: atom_id res chain seq x y z
N LEU A 1 -14.71 -8.58 0.04
CA LEU A 1 -15.87 -7.68 0.18
C LEU A 1 -15.58 -6.77 1.36
N PHE A 2 -14.87 -5.67 1.12
CA PHE A 2 -14.70 -4.62 2.13
C PHE A 2 -16.01 -3.84 2.18
N ASP A 3 -16.54 -3.62 3.38
CA ASP A 3 -17.69 -2.74 3.56
C ASP A 3 -17.30 -1.35 3.03
N HIS A 4 -18.18 -0.71 2.26
CA HIS A 4 -17.95 0.65 1.75
C HIS A 4 -17.68 1.66 2.87
N LYS A 5 -17.91 1.30 4.14
CA LYS A 5 -17.60 2.11 5.32
C LYS A 5 -16.15 2.05 5.80
N VAL A 6 -15.36 1.06 5.39
CA VAL A 6 -13.99 0.89 5.90
C VAL A 6 -13.12 2.07 5.47
N LYS A 7 -12.57 2.79 6.44
CA LYS A 7 -11.72 3.96 6.20
C LYS A 7 -10.24 3.63 6.31
N TYR A 8 -9.90 2.61 7.10
CA TYR A 8 -8.52 2.18 7.32
C TYR A 8 -8.42 0.67 7.24
N LEU A 9 -7.38 0.15 6.58
CA LEU A 9 -7.16 -1.31 6.55
C LEU A 9 -6.98 -1.90 7.97
N SER A 10 -6.52 -1.10 8.93
CA SER A 10 -6.41 -1.48 10.34
C SER A 10 -7.75 -1.83 11.00
N GLU A 11 -8.88 -1.31 10.49
CA GLU A 11 -10.21 -1.75 10.95
C GLU A 11 -10.48 -3.22 10.62
N CYS A 12 -9.78 -3.77 9.63
CA CYS A 12 -9.81 -5.17 9.23
C CYS A 12 -8.62 -5.97 9.80
N ALA A 13 -7.83 -5.41 10.73
CA ALA A 13 -6.61 -6.04 11.24
C ALA A 13 -6.86 -7.44 11.80
N GLU A 14 -7.98 -7.68 12.49
CA GLU A 14 -8.31 -9.01 13.02
C GLU A 14 -8.45 -10.07 11.91
N VAL A 15 -9.00 -9.69 10.75
CA VAL A 15 -9.14 -10.58 9.59
C VAL A 15 -7.75 -10.88 9.02
N PHE A 16 -6.92 -9.85 8.89
CA PHE A 16 -5.56 -10.00 8.39
C PHE A 16 -4.69 -10.82 9.35
N HIS A 17 -4.80 -10.63 10.66
CA HIS A 17 -4.06 -11.38 11.68
C HIS A 17 -4.22 -12.89 11.55
N ARG A 18 -5.42 -13.36 11.15
CA ARG A 18 -5.67 -14.80 10.93
C ARG A 18 -5.01 -15.36 9.67
N CYS A 19 -4.63 -14.50 8.73
CA CYS A 19 -4.15 -14.89 7.41
C CYS A 19 -2.75 -14.35 7.10
N LEU A 20 -2.07 -13.66 8.02
CA LEU A 20 -0.76 -13.00 7.76
C LEU A 20 0.27 -13.96 7.16
N SER A 21 0.30 -15.22 7.60
CA SER A 21 1.28 -16.21 7.14
C SER A 21 0.94 -16.86 5.79
N SER A 22 -0.31 -16.74 5.32
CA SER A 22 -0.81 -17.40 4.11
C SER A 22 -1.26 -16.43 3.01
N LEU A 23 -1.49 -15.16 3.33
CA LEU A 23 -1.98 -14.17 2.37
C LEU A 23 -0.88 -13.78 1.38
N ARG A 24 -0.92 -14.36 0.18
CA ARG A 24 0.00 -14.03 -0.94
C ARG A 24 -0.54 -12.96 -1.87
N THR A 25 -1.85 -12.81 -1.96
CA THR A 25 -2.48 -11.85 -2.87
C THR A 25 -3.51 -11.03 -2.12
N LEU A 26 -3.43 -9.71 -2.27
CA LEU A 26 -4.38 -8.75 -1.73
C LEU A 26 -4.84 -7.83 -2.84
N ALA A 27 -6.15 -7.81 -3.07
CA ALA A 27 -6.79 -6.87 -3.97
C ALA A 27 -7.80 -6.04 -3.18
N VAL A 28 -7.62 -4.72 -3.21
CA VAL A 28 -8.54 -3.74 -2.65
C VAL A 28 -9.09 -2.92 -3.80
N VAL A 29 -10.40 -3.06 -4.03
CA VAL A 29 -11.08 -2.51 -5.22
C VAL A 29 -12.34 -1.77 -4.78
N ASP A 30 -12.58 -0.58 -5.33
CA ASP A 30 -13.79 0.24 -5.15
C ASP A 30 -14.13 0.57 -3.68
N CYS A 31 -13.09 0.73 -2.85
CA CYS A 31 -13.23 1.13 -1.44
C CYS A 31 -13.14 2.65 -1.30
N ASN A 32 -14.25 3.32 -1.61
CA ASN A 32 -14.34 4.79 -1.71
C ASN A 32 -13.94 5.57 -0.46
N ASN A 33 -14.01 4.96 0.72
CA ASN A 33 -13.70 5.62 1.99
C ASN A 33 -12.30 5.31 2.51
N LEU A 34 -11.55 4.41 1.85
CA LEU A 34 -10.25 3.96 2.32
C LEU A 34 -9.20 5.06 2.14
N ARG A 35 -8.68 5.57 3.27
CA ARG A 35 -7.76 6.71 3.32
C ARG A 35 -6.30 6.31 3.44
N SER A 36 -6.02 5.26 4.21
CA SER A 36 -4.66 4.76 4.42
C SER A 36 -4.62 3.25 4.52
N GLY A 37 -3.60 2.66 3.90
CA GLY A 37 -3.30 1.23 3.93
C GLY A 37 -2.07 0.85 4.74
N SER A 38 -1.30 1.82 5.26
CA SER A 38 0.07 1.56 5.75
C SER A 38 0.13 0.61 6.95
N GLY A 39 -0.76 0.78 7.94
CA GLY A 39 -0.65 0.04 9.20
C GLY A 39 -0.85 -1.48 9.13
N VAL A 40 -1.53 -2.03 8.11
CA VAL A 40 -1.68 -3.50 7.97
C VAL A 40 -0.67 -4.08 7.00
N LEU A 41 -0.33 -3.34 5.95
CA LEU A 41 0.61 -3.81 4.93
C LEU A 41 1.98 -4.14 5.52
N GLU A 42 2.39 -3.48 6.60
CA GLU A 42 3.62 -3.77 7.36
C GLU A 42 3.69 -5.22 7.90
N TYR A 43 2.54 -5.82 8.21
CA TYR A 43 2.48 -7.19 8.75
C TYR A 43 2.34 -8.28 7.67
N LEU A 44 2.07 -7.88 6.42
CA LEU A 44 1.86 -8.81 5.31
C LEU A 44 3.20 -9.16 4.64
N THR A 45 4.17 -9.61 5.44
CA THR A 45 5.57 -9.84 5.00
C THR A 45 5.72 -10.94 3.96
N VAL A 46 4.71 -11.77 3.74
CA VAL A 46 4.70 -12.83 2.72
C VAL A 46 3.86 -12.48 1.49
N LEU A 47 3.38 -11.24 1.38
CA LEU A 47 2.51 -10.81 0.29
C LEU A 47 3.32 -10.71 -1.01
N GLU A 48 2.86 -11.41 -2.04
CA GLU A 48 3.51 -11.51 -3.34
C GLU A 48 2.85 -10.60 -4.39
N SER A 49 1.55 -10.33 -4.26
CA SER A 49 0.81 -9.49 -5.19
C SER A 49 -0.14 -8.53 -4.46
N LEU A 50 -0.01 -7.25 -4.76
CA LEU A 50 -0.85 -6.18 -4.23
C LEU A 50 -1.52 -5.42 -5.39
N ARG A 51 -2.85 -5.37 -5.36
CA ARG A 51 -3.67 -4.56 -6.27
C ARG A 51 -4.49 -3.55 -5.49
N LEU A 52 -4.35 -2.29 -5.84
CA LEU A 52 -5.13 -1.17 -5.32
C LEU A 52 -5.82 -0.49 -6.52
N SER A 53 -7.15 -0.50 -6.55
CA SER A 53 -7.92 0.03 -7.68
C SER A 53 -9.17 0.78 -7.23
N GLY A 54 -9.42 1.97 -7.79
CA GLY A 54 -10.66 2.71 -7.50
C GLY A 54 -10.74 3.14 -6.04
N LEU A 55 -9.69 3.78 -5.54
CA LEU A 55 -9.59 4.24 -4.14
C LEU A 55 -9.40 5.77 -4.13
N PRO A 56 -10.48 6.55 -4.31
CA PRO A 56 -10.42 8.00 -4.47
C PRO A 56 -9.90 8.73 -3.23
N GLU A 57 -10.06 8.14 -2.04
CA GLU A 57 -9.61 8.74 -0.78
C GLU A 57 -8.21 8.29 -0.35
N LEU A 58 -7.61 7.31 -1.05
CA LEU A 58 -6.32 6.73 -0.65
C LEU A 58 -5.20 7.74 -0.90
N CYS A 59 -4.41 7.99 0.15
CA CYS A 59 -3.18 8.76 0.07
C CYS A 59 -2.06 7.97 0.76
N PHE A 60 -0.84 8.10 0.24
CA PHE A 60 0.35 7.58 0.91
C PHE A 60 0.97 8.70 1.75
N ASP A 61 0.91 8.59 3.08
CA ASP A 61 1.40 9.63 4.01
C ASP A 61 2.90 9.94 3.85
N GLU A 62 3.69 9.00 3.32
CA GLU A 62 5.14 9.11 3.06
C GLU A 62 5.52 10.06 1.90
N THR A 63 4.53 10.71 1.28
CA THR A 63 4.75 11.67 0.19
C THR A 63 5.09 13.07 0.69
N ARG A 64 4.89 13.34 1.99
CA ARG A 64 5.22 14.63 2.61
C ARG A 64 6.67 14.63 3.08
N GLU A 65 7.39 15.68 2.73
CA GLU A 65 8.76 15.97 3.17
C GLU A 65 8.79 16.16 4.69
N GLN A 66 8.83 15.07 5.43
CA GLN A 66 9.33 15.05 6.79
C GLN A 66 10.74 14.47 6.71
N GLU A 67 11.68 15.40 6.48
CA GLU A 67 13.06 15.22 6.92
C GLU A 67 13.04 15.14 8.45
N GLU A 68 13.94 14.34 9.05
CA GLU A 68 14.05 14.05 10.51
C GLU A 68 13.12 12.88 10.96
N GLU A 69 13.55 11.68 11.36
CA GLU A 69 14.77 11.19 12.01
C GLU A 69 15.18 9.82 11.42
N GLU A 70 16.49 9.60 11.27
CA GLU A 70 17.09 8.40 10.66
C GLU A 70 16.98 7.10 11.50
N ASP A 71 16.33 7.08 12.68
CA ASP A 71 16.42 5.91 13.58
C ASP A 71 15.16 5.54 14.39
N LEU A 72 14.00 6.19 14.21
CA LEU A 72 12.77 5.84 14.94
C LEU A 72 11.67 5.29 14.03
N VAL A 73 11.79 3.99 13.72
CA VAL A 73 10.70 3.00 13.64
C VAL A 73 9.34 3.50 13.12
N THR A 74 9.31 4.10 11.93
CA THR A 74 8.14 3.96 11.05
C THR A 74 8.60 3.17 9.84
N SER A 75 8.58 1.85 10.02
CA SER A 75 8.79 0.91 8.94
C SER A 75 7.75 1.21 7.86
N THR A 76 8.16 1.86 6.77
CA THR A 76 7.26 2.02 5.63
C THR A 76 6.76 0.63 5.22
N PRO A 77 5.46 0.40 4.97
CA PRO A 77 4.92 -0.89 4.55
C PRO A 77 5.71 -1.49 3.38
N TRP A 78 6.21 -0.63 2.50
CA TRP A 78 7.03 -0.99 1.35
C TRP A 78 8.35 -1.66 1.70
N LYS A 79 8.96 -1.31 2.84
CA LYS A 79 10.18 -1.96 3.32
C LYS A 79 9.90 -3.40 3.76
N CYS A 80 8.81 -3.64 4.49
CA CYS A 80 8.39 -4.99 4.88
C CYS A 80 8.04 -5.87 3.68
N LEU A 81 7.42 -5.27 2.66
CA LEU A 81 7.06 -5.96 1.42
C LEU A 81 8.25 -6.18 0.48
N GLY A 82 9.40 -5.57 0.76
CA GLY A 82 10.50 -5.40 -0.18
C GLY A 82 11.09 -6.68 -0.78
N GLN A 83 11.10 -7.76 0.00
CA GLN A 83 11.68 -9.05 -0.38
C GLN A 83 10.65 -10.05 -0.92
N CYS A 84 9.35 -9.76 -0.80
CA CYS A 84 8.31 -10.74 -1.12
C CYS A 84 7.33 -10.26 -2.16
N LEU A 85 7.17 -8.94 -2.35
CA LEU A 85 6.22 -8.40 -3.32
C LEU A 85 6.80 -8.47 -4.73
N HIS A 86 6.20 -9.33 -5.56
CA HIS A 86 6.58 -9.55 -6.96
C HIS A 86 5.70 -8.76 -7.93
N SER A 87 4.47 -8.45 -7.54
CA SER A 87 3.50 -7.74 -8.40
C SER A 87 2.82 -6.61 -7.64
N LEU A 88 2.86 -5.41 -8.22
CA LEU A 88 2.19 -4.23 -7.71
C LEU A 88 1.35 -3.59 -8.81
N GLU A 89 0.08 -3.36 -8.51
CA GLU A 89 -0.86 -2.73 -9.42
C GLU A 89 -1.60 -1.59 -8.71
N LEU A 90 -1.42 -0.38 -9.22
CA LEU A 90 -2.03 0.85 -8.72
C LEU A 90 -2.86 1.47 -9.86
N ARG A 91 -4.18 1.52 -9.69
CA ARG A 91 -5.10 2.06 -10.71
C ARG A 91 -6.15 2.99 -10.11
N CYS A 92 -6.49 4.06 -10.82
CA CYS A 92 -7.61 4.94 -10.45
C CYS A 92 -7.55 5.36 -8.96
N LEU A 93 -6.41 5.93 -8.55
CA LEU A 93 -6.17 6.44 -7.19
C LEU A 93 -6.07 7.98 -7.26
N ASP A 94 -7.20 8.67 -7.17
CA ASP A 94 -7.34 10.08 -7.54
C ASP A 94 -6.52 11.05 -6.67
N LYS A 95 -6.22 10.68 -5.42
CA LYS A 95 -5.42 11.50 -4.50
C LYS A 95 -3.92 11.18 -4.53
N VAL A 96 -3.50 10.15 -5.26
CA VAL A 96 -2.09 9.76 -5.34
C VAL A 96 -1.41 10.58 -6.43
N VAL A 97 -0.82 11.70 -6.03
CA VAL A 97 -0.10 12.61 -6.93
C VAL A 97 1.37 12.20 -7.10
N CYS A 98 1.93 11.50 -6.12
CA CYS A 98 3.27 10.95 -6.15
C CYS A 98 3.29 9.58 -5.46
N LEU A 99 4.19 8.70 -5.91
CA LEU A 99 4.36 7.40 -5.29
C LEU A 99 5.27 7.52 -4.04
N PRO A 100 5.02 6.71 -3.00
CA PRO A 100 5.77 6.77 -1.76
C PRO A 100 7.24 6.39 -1.98
N ARG A 101 8.17 7.17 -1.40
CA ARG A 101 9.61 6.94 -1.52
C ARG A 101 10.02 5.55 -1.03
N GLY A 102 9.28 4.98 -0.07
CA GLY A 102 9.49 3.62 0.42
C GLY A 102 9.41 2.54 -0.66
N MET A 103 8.74 2.78 -1.79
CA MET A 103 8.67 1.83 -2.91
C MET A 103 10.04 1.47 -3.48
N ARG A 104 11.08 2.29 -3.26
CA ARG A 104 12.47 1.95 -3.61
C ARG A 104 12.97 0.66 -2.95
N HIS A 105 12.32 0.21 -1.87
CA HIS A 105 12.67 -1.02 -1.16
C HIS A 105 12.06 -2.28 -1.78
N LEU A 106 11.19 -2.16 -2.80
CA LEU A 106 10.56 -3.28 -3.51
C LEU A 106 11.53 -3.99 -4.46
N THR A 107 12.61 -4.55 -3.91
CA THR A 107 13.69 -5.18 -4.67
C THR A 107 13.29 -6.49 -5.35
N ALA A 108 12.22 -7.16 -4.86
CA ALA A 108 11.70 -8.38 -5.46
C ALA A 108 10.65 -8.14 -6.57
N LEU A 109 10.34 -6.87 -6.89
CA LEU A 109 9.26 -6.53 -7.81
C LEU A 109 9.60 -6.93 -9.24
N GLN A 110 8.72 -7.73 -9.84
CA GLN A 110 8.84 -8.24 -11.22
C GLN A 110 7.82 -7.59 -12.15
N SER A 111 6.67 -7.18 -11.62
CA SER A 111 5.59 -6.57 -12.36
C SER A 111 5.09 -5.32 -11.65
N LEU A 112 5.10 -4.19 -12.38
CA LEU A 112 4.58 -2.92 -11.92
C LEU A 112 3.57 -2.39 -12.95
N VAL A 113 2.35 -2.14 -12.49
CA VAL A 113 1.31 -1.49 -13.29
C VAL A 113 0.86 -0.25 -12.56
N ILE A 114 0.99 0.90 -13.22
CA ILE A 114 0.57 2.20 -12.71
C ILE A 114 -0.35 2.82 -13.75
N ALA A 115 -1.61 3.04 -13.37
CA ALA A 115 -2.61 3.74 -14.17
C ALA A 115 -3.29 4.80 -13.28
N LEU A 116 -2.52 5.84 -12.99
CA LEU A 116 -2.91 6.95 -12.11
C LEU A 116 -3.03 8.22 -12.96
N GLU A 117 -4.21 8.84 -12.94
CA GLU A 117 -4.49 10.00 -13.80
C GLU A 117 -3.75 11.26 -13.33
N GLU A 118 -3.56 11.41 -12.02
CA GLU A 118 -2.98 12.60 -11.39
C GLU A 118 -1.49 12.46 -11.04
N LEU A 119 -0.82 11.38 -11.46
CA LEU A 119 0.56 11.11 -11.08
C LEU A 119 1.54 12.08 -11.76
N ARG A 120 2.27 12.85 -10.95
CA ARG A 120 3.23 13.85 -11.42
C ARG A 120 4.67 13.37 -11.39
N GLU A 121 5.01 12.47 -10.46
CA GLU A 121 6.37 12.03 -10.22
C GLU A 121 6.45 10.52 -9.93
N ILE A 122 7.51 9.89 -10.43
CA ILE A 122 7.88 8.49 -10.17
C ILE A 122 9.18 8.53 -9.32
N PRO A 123 9.23 7.83 -8.17
CA PRO A 123 10.34 7.84 -7.21
C PRO A 123 11.54 7.00 -7.63
#